data_AF-Q0G191-F1
#
_entry.id   AF-Q0G191-F1
#
_cell.length_a   1.000
_cell.length_b   1.000
_cell.length_c   1.000
_cell.angle_alpha   90.00
_cell.angle_beta   90.00
_cell.angle_gamma   90.00
#
_symmetry.space_group_name_H-M   'P 1'
#
loop_
_entity.id
_entity.type
_entity.pdbx_description
1 polymer ?
#
loop_
_entity_poly.entity_id
_entity_poly.type
_entity_poly.pdbx_seq_one_letter_code
_entity_poly.pdbx_strand_id
1 'polypeptide(L)'
;MMQAISWLQEIRSLVSWEARKVAKLIHRQPVMMLFAIFLVLTGGIAHVLAFLLPLKVILLAGSTGIPSYFTPIVSSPEYKTELIVALSFAAVICYVLGLTAEAGAKKQSQKVGAHIGSVRNDEPDDSELDEVSDLVHQFVSLTADILFTLLALAAFALMNPPLGAYIVAVATGGVLIFGALRTRVTVGGETLGERALRDTSNIIKLCASIIFFGGFFAILLPLFFTENPNILIAIISFVVFRRALSALSSVVRQTVKFGTNRASIDETIVYEDEQKEAMPSSTLSVIFSKDARELRIRELLSDSLDPDDHIDVHWTDTGPRDVSLFEIAIQRPSENEPSTLYIQAVIPRGPKNLLDRERELFKELEHEKLCAPAFVAEFQEGDFDCRIMRVGESVRASREQRRDAFNRIFTRIWSVEPPRSLQADPEFARPRIVRVLKDSFCRNAALAAESDSDRHALANFLRLRPSILEVVEQAPCYIHNPDMNANTIYPLADGEAIQPIWSRWSIEPMGTTLPTPLSVSEIEASLELVRENRPSIPSDFTTNHLLLIDSMTRLMQLLSARRYRASIDLMKRVIENPVVIALSNPEQTSLNGRSSRPVQAETSTSSA
;
A
#
# COMPACT_ATOMS: atom_id res chain seq x y z
N MET A 1 26.56 19.01 11.45
CA MET A 1 26.93 18.97 10.02
C MET A 1 26.54 17.63 9.38
N MET A 2 26.92 16.48 9.95
CA MET A 2 26.53 15.13 9.47
C MET A 2 25.01 14.90 9.28
N GLN A 3 24.17 15.38 10.20
CA GLN A 3 22.70 15.23 10.11
C GLN A 3 22.02 16.17 9.07
N ALA A 4 22.65 17.30 8.76
CA ALA A 4 22.15 18.18 7.68
C ALA A 4 22.40 17.52 6.31
N ILE A 5 23.50 16.78 6.19
CA ILE A 5 23.85 16.01 4.98
C ILE A 5 22.87 14.85 4.78
N SER A 6 22.50 14.12 5.84
CA SER A 6 21.51 13.03 5.74
C SER A 6 20.11 13.54 5.35
N TRP A 7 19.71 14.71 5.83
CA TRP A 7 18.43 15.31 5.46
C TRP A 7 18.41 15.82 4.01
N LEU A 8 19.50 16.43 3.54
CA LEU A 8 19.65 16.77 2.12
C LEU A 8 19.64 15.51 1.23
N GLN A 9 20.18 14.40 1.71
CA GLN A 9 20.07 13.10 1.03
C GLN A 9 18.64 12.56 1.03
N GLU A 10 17.86 12.77 2.10
CA GLU A 10 16.44 12.39 2.18
C GLU A 10 15.57 13.25 1.26
N ILE A 11 15.80 14.57 1.18
CA ILE A 11 15.15 15.43 0.18
C ILE A 11 15.56 15.01 -1.22
N ARG A 12 16.86 14.76 -1.45
CA ARG A 12 17.33 14.32 -2.77
C ARG A 12 16.74 12.95 -3.12
N SER A 13 16.56 12.04 -2.18
CA SER A 13 15.94 10.74 -2.42
C SER A 13 14.44 10.87 -2.70
N LEU A 14 13.73 11.74 -1.97
CA LEU A 14 12.34 12.10 -2.24
C LEU A 14 12.18 12.77 -3.61
N VAL A 15 12.93 13.83 -3.89
CA VAL A 15 12.90 14.56 -5.16
C VAL A 15 13.35 13.68 -6.33
N SER A 16 14.35 12.81 -6.16
CA SER A 16 14.76 11.86 -7.21
C SER A 16 13.79 10.70 -7.37
N TRP A 17 13.05 10.31 -6.33
CA TRP A 17 11.97 9.33 -6.43
C TRP A 17 10.78 9.92 -7.18
N GLU A 18 10.36 11.13 -6.80
CA GLU A 18 9.34 11.91 -7.51
C GLU A 18 9.77 12.12 -8.97
N ALA A 19 10.97 12.65 -9.23
CA ALA A 19 11.47 12.91 -10.57
C ALA A 19 11.63 11.65 -11.44
N ARG A 20 12.02 10.51 -10.87
CA ARG A 20 12.07 9.24 -11.61
C ARG A 20 10.69 8.72 -11.97
N LYS A 21 9.71 8.85 -11.08
CA LYS A 21 8.32 8.51 -11.37
C LYS A 21 7.70 9.48 -12.38
N VAL A 22 8.03 10.77 -12.26
CA VAL A 22 7.66 11.81 -13.21
C VAL A 22 8.16 11.47 -14.60
N ALA A 23 9.45 11.15 -14.70
CA ALA A 23 10.08 10.77 -15.95
C ALA A 23 9.46 9.49 -16.53
N LYS A 24 9.17 8.48 -15.70
CA LYS A 24 8.51 7.24 -16.14
C LYS A 24 7.09 7.50 -16.68
N LEU A 25 6.27 8.30 -15.99
CA LEU A 25 4.90 8.60 -16.43
C LEU A 25 4.88 9.46 -17.72
N ILE A 26 5.76 10.46 -17.80
CA ILE A 26 5.93 11.28 -19.01
C ILE A 26 6.44 10.42 -20.17
N HIS A 27 7.36 9.48 -19.94
CA HIS A 27 7.88 8.63 -21.00
C HIS A 27 6.82 7.67 -21.58
N ARG A 28 5.83 7.25 -20.77
CA ARG A 28 4.76 6.34 -21.19
C ARG A 28 3.70 7.01 -22.09
N GLN A 29 3.31 8.25 -21.82
CA GLN A 29 2.38 9.02 -22.67
C GLN A 29 2.84 10.48 -22.84
N PRO A 30 3.95 10.72 -23.55
CA PRO A 30 4.62 12.02 -23.56
C PRO A 30 3.75 13.12 -24.15
N VAL A 31 3.04 12.83 -25.24
CA VAL A 31 2.24 13.84 -25.94
C VAL A 31 1.05 14.30 -25.08
N MET A 32 0.32 13.38 -24.46
CA MET A 32 -0.85 13.72 -23.65
C MET A 32 -0.46 14.46 -22.37
N MET A 33 0.61 14.03 -21.70
CA MET A 33 1.12 14.67 -20.49
C MET A 33 1.71 16.06 -20.79
N LEU A 34 2.51 16.19 -21.85
CA LEU A 34 3.05 17.49 -22.28
C LEU A 34 1.95 18.45 -22.68
N PHE A 35 0.91 17.96 -23.37
CA PHE A 35 -0.25 18.79 -23.73
C PHE A 35 -1.03 19.25 -22.49
N ALA A 36 -1.24 18.37 -21.51
CA ALA A 36 -1.90 18.74 -20.26
C ALA A 36 -1.08 19.78 -19.46
N ILE A 37 0.25 19.59 -19.37
CA ILE A 37 1.17 20.57 -18.75
C ILE A 37 1.11 21.91 -19.48
N PHE A 38 1.12 21.89 -20.81
CA PHE A 38 1.02 23.08 -21.65
C PHE A 38 -0.30 23.83 -21.42
N LEU A 39 -1.42 23.12 -21.29
CA LEU A 39 -2.71 23.71 -20.98
C LEU A 39 -2.71 24.40 -19.62
N VAL A 40 -2.20 23.74 -18.56
CA VAL A 40 -2.11 24.35 -17.22
C VAL A 40 -1.21 25.59 -17.24
N LEU A 41 -0.07 25.53 -17.94
CA LEU A 41 0.83 26.67 -18.07
C LEU A 41 0.18 27.85 -18.81
N THR A 42 -0.49 27.55 -19.93
CA THR A 42 -1.23 28.54 -20.73
C THR A 42 -2.34 29.18 -19.90
N GLY A 43 -3.07 28.39 -19.11
CA GLY A 43 -4.09 28.88 -18.19
C GLY A 43 -3.50 29.83 -17.14
N GLY A 44 -2.36 29.46 -16.56
CA GLY A 44 -1.62 30.30 -15.62
C GLY A 44 -1.22 31.66 -16.20
N ILE A 45 -0.70 31.69 -17.43
CA ILE A 45 -0.32 32.93 -18.15
C ILE A 45 -1.57 33.76 -18.48
N ALA A 46 -2.62 33.12 -18.97
CA ALA A 46 -3.87 33.78 -19.33
C ALA A 46 -4.52 34.46 -18.11
N HIS A 47 -4.49 33.83 -16.93
CA HIS A 47 -4.94 34.44 -15.68
C HIS A 47 -4.11 35.66 -15.25
N VAL A 48 -2.78 35.60 -15.43
CA VAL A 48 -1.91 36.77 -15.17
C VAL A 48 -2.27 37.93 -16.10
N LEU A 49 -2.47 37.66 -17.39
CA LEU A 49 -2.89 38.67 -18.36
C LEU A 49 -4.29 39.22 -18.08
N ALA A 50 -5.24 38.36 -17.71
CA ALA A 50 -6.60 38.74 -17.34
C ALA A 50 -6.64 39.68 -16.13
N PHE A 51 -5.69 39.57 -15.20
CA PHE A 51 -5.55 40.50 -14.07
C PHE A 51 -4.82 41.80 -14.47
N LEU A 52 -3.85 41.70 -15.38
CA LEU A 52 -3.00 42.82 -15.77
C LEU A 52 -3.69 43.81 -16.72
N LEU A 53 -4.52 43.31 -17.64
CA LEU A 53 -5.21 44.12 -18.66
C LEU A 53 -6.20 45.13 -18.05
N PRO A 54 -7.08 44.77 -17.09
CA PRO A 54 -7.96 45.74 -16.43
C PRO A 54 -7.18 46.83 -15.69
N LEU A 55 -6.04 46.48 -15.09
CA LEU A 55 -5.19 47.45 -14.42
C LEU A 55 -4.59 48.46 -15.41
N LYS A 56 -4.14 47.99 -16.59
CA LYS A 56 -3.72 48.86 -17.69
C LYS A 56 -4.86 49.78 -18.16
N VAL A 57 -6.08 49.26 -18.24
CA VAL A 57 -7.27 50.05 -18.59
C VAL A 57 -7.54 51.16 -17.57
N ILE A 58 -7.49 50.85 -16.26
CA ILE A 58 -7.71 51.83 -15.20
C ILE A 58 -6.62 52.92 -15.23
N LEU A 59 -5.35 52.53 -15.40
CA LEU A 59 -4.24 53.48 -15.52
C LEU A 59 -4.38 54.39 -16.74
N LEU A 60 -4.78 53.84 -17.88
CA LEU A 60 -5.01 54.61 -19.11
C LEU A 60 -6.22 55.53 -18.99
N ALA A 61 -7.31 55.07 -18.36
CA ALA A 61 -8.49 55.88 -18.11
C ALA A 61 -8.18 57.06 -17.17
N GLY A 62 -7.37 56.82 -16.14
CA GLY A 62 -6.98 57.83 -15.15
C GLY A 62 -5.89 58.81 -15.59
N SER A 63 -5.15 58.54 -16.67
CA SER A 63 -4.09 59.43 -17.16
C SER A 63 -4.64 60.49 -18.12
N THR A 64 -4.16 61.74 -18.00
CA THR A 64 -4.56 62.86 -18.88
C THR A 64 -4.00 62.73 -20.31
N GLY A 65 -2.96 61.92 -20.51
CA GLY A 65 -2.38 61.58 -21.83
C GLY A 65 -2.00 60.10 -21.96
N ILE A 66 -1.54 59.68 -23.14
CA ILE A 66 -1.04 58.32 -23.38
C ILE A 66 0.30 58.17 -22.63
N PRO A 67 0.39 57.29 -21.61
CA PRO A 67 1.64 57.09 -20.90
C PRO A 67 2.76 56.62 -21.84
N SER A 68 4.01 56.97 -21.54
CA SER A 68 5.20 56.69 -22.38
C SER A 68 5.45 55.19 -22.67
N TYR A 69 4.72 54.28 -22.03
CA TYR A 69 4.78 52.84 -22.30
C TYR A 69 3.73 52.36 -23.34
N PHE A 70 2.77 53.19 -23.74
CA PHE A 70 1.79 52.90 -24.80
C PHE A 70 2.12 53.58 -26.13
N THR A 71 3.07 54.52 -26.13
CA THR A 71 3.55 55.23 -27.33
C THR A 71 4.04 54.34 -28.48
N PRO A 72 4.55 53.10 -28.27
CA PRO A 72 4.90 52.21 -29.38
C PRO A 72 3.69 51.62 -30.12
N ILE A 73 2.51 51.60 -29.49
CA ILE A 73 1.31 50.92 -30.01
C ILE A 73 0.30 51.92 -30.56
N VAL A 74 0.18 53.10 -29.93
CA VAL A 74 -0.75 54.16 -30.36
C VAL A 74 -0.08 55.51 -30.20
N SER A 75 0.11 56.21 -31.32
CA SER A 75 0.73 57.55 -31.34
C SER A 75 -0.31 58.69 -31.30
N SER A 76 -1.59 58.40 -31.57
CA SER A 76 -2.64 59.42 -31.67
C SER A 76 -3.62 59.35 -30.48
N PRO A 77 -3.88 60.47 -29.76
CA PRO A 77 -4.80 60.53 -28.61
C PRO A 77 -6.25 60.09 -28.90
N GLU A 78 -6.67 60.15 -30.16
CA GLU A 78 -8.04 59.88 -30.60
C GLU A 78 -8.47 58.41 -30.39
N TYR A 79 -7.54 57.45 -30.44
CA TYR A 79 -7.84 56.02 -30.29
C TYR A 79 -7.87 55.54 -28.83
N LYS A 80 -7.80 56.46 -27.86
CA LYS A 80 -7.73 56.10 -26.43
C LYS A 80 -8.96 55.30 -25.98
N THR A 81 -10.15 55.70 -26.41
CA THR A 81 -11.42 55.03 -26.04
C THR A 81 -11.52 53.65 -26.66
N GLU A 82 -11.15 53.51 -27.93
CA GLU A 82 -11.15 52.22 -28.64
C GLU A 82 -10.16 51.24 -28.00
N LEU A 83 -8.98 51.72 -27.61
CA LEU A 83 -7.98 50.91 -26.90
C LEU A 83 -8.48 50.43 -25.54
N ILE A 84 -9.19 51.27 -24.78
CA ILE A 84 -9.81 50.89 -23.51
C ILE A 84 -10.82 49.76 -23.72
N VAL A 85 -11.69 49.88 -24.72
CA VAL A 85 -12.69 48.85 -25.05
C VAL A 85 -12.02 47.55 -25.49
N ALA A 86 -11.02 47.63 -26.38
CA ALA A 86 -10.29 46.47 -26.89
C ALA A 86 -9.54 45.72 -25.76
N LEU A 87 -8.85 46.46 -24.88
CA LEU A 87 -8.14 45.87 -23.72
C LEU A 87 -9.11 45.23 -22.72
N SER A 88 -10.28 45.84 -22.50
CA SER A 88 -11.33 45.28 -21.62
C SER A 88 -11.88 43.97 -22.18
N PHE A 89 -12.14 43.92 -23.49
CA PHE A 89 -12.59 42.70 -24.16
C PHE A 89 -11.51 41.61 -24.16
N ALA A 90 -10.26 41.99 -24.41
CA ALA A 90 -9.11 41.09 -24.33
C ALA A 90 -8.95 40.47 -22.93
N ALA A 91 -9.20 41.25 -21.86
CA ALA A 91 -9.15 40.74 -20.49
C ALA A 91 -10.19 39.62 -20.25
N VAL A 92 -11.41 39.80 -20.75
CA VAL A 92 -12.47 38.78 -20.67
C VAL A 92 -12.09 37.53 -21.46
N ILE A 93 -11.56 37.69 -22.68
CA ILE A 93 -11.09 36.56 -23.48
C ILE A 93 -9.97 35.79 -22.75
N CYS A 94 -8.96 36.49 -22.22
CA CYS A 94 -7.89 35.85 -21.45
C CYS A 94 -8.43 35.09 -20.22
N TYR A 95 -9.42 35.64 -19.54
CA TYR A 95 -10.04 34.96 -18.40
C TYR A 95 -10.75 33.66 -18.82
N VAL A 96 -11.57 33.72 -19.86
CA VAL A 96 -12.27 32.54 -20.41
C VAL A 96 -11.27 31.51 -20.93
N LEU A 97 -10.23 31.95 -21.64
CA LEU A 97 -9.14 31.08 -22.10
C LEU A 97 -8.50 30.34 -20.92
N GLY A 98 -8.21 31.05 -19.83
CA GLY A 98 -7.69 30.47 -18.59
C GLY A 98 -8.56 29.34 -18.06
N LEU A 99 -9.87 29.60 -17.89
CA LEU A 99 -10.83 28.60 -17.41
C LEU A 99 -10.94 27.39 -18.35
N THR A 100 -10.99 27.62 -19.66
CA THR A 100 -11.08 26.51 -20.64
C THR A 100 -9.82 25.64 -20.66
N ALA A 101 -8.65 26.24 -20.45
CA ALA A 101 -7.39 25.51 -20.39
C ALA A 101 -7.32 24.62 -19.14
N GLU A 102 -7.76 25.11 -17.98
CA GLU A 102 -7.85 24.32 -16.75
C GLU A 102 -8.86 23.16 -16.89
N ALA A 103 -10.05 23.43 -17.44
CA ALA A 103 -11.05 22.39 -17.71
C ALA A 103 -10.53 21.33 -18.70
N GLY A 104 -9.81 21.76 -19.74
CA GLY A 104 -9.16 20.88 -20.71
C GLY A 104 -8.09 19.99 -20.08
N ALA A 105 -7.25 20.54 -19.20
CA ALA A 105 -6.24 19.78 -18.48
C ALA A 105 -6.85 18.73 -17.55
N LYS A 106 -7.95 19.05 -16.87
CA LYS A 106 -8.69 18.08 -16.04
C LYS A 106 -9.28 16.95 -16.88
N LYS A 107 -9.96 17.29 -17.99
CA LYS A 107 -10.53 16.29 -18.90
C LYS A 107 -9.46 15.37 -19.51
N GLN A 108 -8.28 15.91 -19.81
CA GLN A 108 -7.17 15.11 -20.32
C GLN A 108 -6.59 14.19 -19.24
N SER A 109 -6.48 14.67 -18.00
CA SER A 109 -6.03 13.86 -16.86
C SER A 109 -7.00 12.69 -16.58
N GLN A 110 -8.31 12.92 -16.72
CA GLN A 110 -9.33 11.86 -16.63
C GLN A 110 -9.15 10.78 -17.69
N LYS A 111 -8.85 11.16 -18.94
CA LYS A 111 -8.59 10.17 -20.01
C LYS A 111 -7.35 9.32 -19.72
N VAL A 112 -6.29 9.93 -19.20
CA VAL A 112 -5.07 9.22 -18.81
C VAL A 112 -5.35 8.30 -17.61
N GLY A 113 -6.08 8.79 -16.61
CA GLY A 113 -6.49 8.01 -15.44
C GLY A 113 -7.37 6.82 -15.80
N ALA A 114 -8.36 7.01 -16.68
CA ALA A 114 -9.22 5.93 -17.18
C ALA A 114 -8.42 4.86 -17.93
N HIS A 115 -7.44 5.27 -18.75
CA HIS A 115 -6.57 4.33 -19.44
C HIS A 115 -5.71 3.51 -18.47
N ILE A 116 -5.10 4.16 -17.47
CA ILE A 116 -4.30 3.49 -16.43
C ILE A 116 -5.17 2.55 -15.59
N GLY A 117 -6.38 2.97 -15.21
CA GLY A 117 -7.29 2.17 -14.41
C GLY A 117 -7.91 0.99 -15.15
N SER A 118 -8.21 1.14 -16.45
CA SER A 118 -8.68 0.02 -17.30
C SER A 118 -7.64 -1.08 -17.52
N VAL A 119 -6.35 -0.76 -17.33
CA VAL A 119 -5.27 -1.76 -17.37
C VAL A 119 -5.15 -2.49 -16.02
N ARG A 120 -5.66 -1.91 -14.92
CA ARG A 120 -5.54 -2.44 -13.56
C ARG A 120 -6.53 -3.56 -13.23
N ASN A 121 -7.74 -3.52 -13.80
CA ASN A 121 -8.82 -4.48 -13.56
C ASN A 121 -9.65 -4.65 -14.83
N ASP A 122 -10.06 -5.89 -15.16
CA ASP A 122 -10.98 -6.18 -16.27
C ASP A 122 -12.38 -5.55 -16.06
N GLU A 123 -12.75 -5.24 -14.81
CA GLU A 123 -13.85 -4.35 -14.43
C GLU A 123 -13.37 -3.34 -13.37
N PRO A 124 -12.93 -2.13 -13.76
CA PRO A 124 -12.52 -1.12 -12.81
C PRO A 124 -13.75 -0.46 -12.14
N ASP A 125 -13.72 -0.32 -10.82
CA ASP A 125 -14.71 0.44 -10.05
C ASP A 125 -14.53 1.95 -10.29
N ASP A 126 -15.64 2.70 -10.46
CA ASP A 126 -15.64 4.11 -10.81
C ASP A 126 -14.88 4.97 -9.76
N SER A 127 -14.95 4.57 -8.48
CA SER A 127 -14.23 5.23 -7.39
C SER A 127 -12.71 5.13 -7.54
N GLU A 128 -12.20 4.03 -8.10
CA GLU A 128 -10.77 3.81 -8.27
C GLU A 128 -10.22 4.60 -9.47
N LEU A 129 -11.02 4.74 -10.52
CA LEU A 129 -10.69 5.55 -11.70
C LEU A 129 -10.57 7.03 -11.36
N ASP A 130 -11.48 7.54 -10.52
CA ASP A 130 -11.45 8.93 -10.06
C ASP A 130 -10.22 9.22 -9.18
N GLU A 131 -9.87 8.30 -8.27
CA GLU A 131 -8.65 8.43 -7.45
C GLU A 131 -7.38 8.49 -8.30
N VAL A 132 -7.26 7.62 -9.31
CA VAL A 132 -6.10 7.59 -10.22
C VAL A 132 -6.05 8.86 -11.09
N SER A 133 -7.19 9.29 -11.64
CA SER A 133 -7.31 10.53 -12.41
C SER A 133 -6.89 11.76 -11.58
N ASP A 134 -7.34 11.84 -10.33
CA ASP A 134 -7.00 12.94 -9.44
C ASP A 134 -5.51 12.96 -9.09
N LEU A 135 -4.89 11.79 -8.92
CA LEU A 135 -3.44 11.68 -8.75
C LEU A 135 -2.68 12.18 -9.98
N VAL A 136 -3.11 11.79 -11.19
CA VAL A 136 -2.52 12.26 -12.46
C VAL A 136 -2.70 13.78 -12.62
N HIS A 137 -3.88 14.33 -12.30
CA HIS A 137 -4.09 15.76 -12.39
C HIS A 137 -3.23 16.54 -11.38
N GLN A 138 -3.17 16.09 -10.13
CA GLN A 138 -2.32 16.70 -9.10
C GLN A 138 -0.86 16.72 -9.56
N PHE A 139 -0.41 15.65 -10.20
CA PHE A 139 0.93 15.53 -10.76
C PHE A 139 1.20 16.52 -11.91
N VAL A 140 0.26 16.64 -12.87
CA VAL A 140 0.37 17.60 -13.98
C VAL A 140 0.40 19.03 -13.44
N SER A 141 -0.46 19.34 -12.46
CA SER A 141 -0.49 20.65 -11.80
C SER A 141 0.81 20.95 -11.08
N LEU A 142 1.38 19.99 -10.36
CA LEU A 142 2.66 20.13 -9.64
C LEU A 142 3.78 20.53 -10.61
N THR A 143 3.88 19.80 -11.71
CA THR A 143 4.91 20.01 -12.72
C THR A 143 4.76 21.39 -13.39
N ALA A 144 3.53 21.79 -13.72
CA ALA A 144 3.25 23.09 -14.28
C ALA A 144 3.54 24.24 -13.29
N ASP A 145 3.21 24.08 -12.01
CA ASP A 145 3.48 25.07 -10.97
C ASP A 145 4.99 25.26 -10.75
N ILE A 146 5.78 24.18 -10.79
CA ILE A 146 7.25 24.23 -10.73
C ILE A 146 7.80 24.99 -11.96
N LEU A 147 7.37 24.61 -13.16
CA LEU A 147 7.81 25.25 -14.40
C LEU A 147 7.47 26.74 -14.44
N PHE A 148 6.25 27.09 -14.02
CA PHE A 148 5.82 28.48 -13.91
C PHE A 148 6.68 29.26 -12.90
N THR A 149 6.99 28.66 -11.74
CA THR A 149 7.82 29.30 -10.71
C THR A 149 9.25 29.55 -11.21
N LEU A 150 9.82 28.60 -11.98
CA LEU A 150 11.13 28.78 -12.62
C LEU A 150 11.10 29.91 -13.67
N LEU A 151 10.05 29.96 -14.49
CA LEU A 151 9.88 31.02 -15.48
C LEU A 151 9.71 32.40 -14.82
N ALA A 152 8.93 32.47 -13.74
CA ALA A 152 8.76 33.69 -12.95
C ALA A 152 10.09 34.13 -12.31
N LEU A 153 10.88 33.19 -11.78
CA LEU A 153 12.19 33.49 -11.21
C LEU A 153 13.15 34.04 -12.27
N ALA A 154 13.16 33.44 -13.47
CA ALA A 154 13.93 33.95 -14.60
C ALA A 154 13.47 35.36 -15.01
N ALA A 155 12.17 35.61 -15.05
CA ALA A 155 11.61 36.93 -15.32
C ALA A 155 12.04 37.95 -14.25
N PHE A 156 12.04 37.60 -12.97
CA PHE A 156 12.52 38.50 -11.90
C PHE A 156 14.01 38.76 -11.99
N ALA A 157 14.83 37.74 -12.29
CA ALA A 157 16.27 37.94 -12.47
C ALA A 157 16.58 38.97 -13.57
N LEU A 158 15.74 39.07 -14.59
CA LEU A 158 15.88 40.04 -15.69
C LEU A 158 15.24 41.40 -15.39
N MET A 159 14.05 41.42 -14.78
CA MET A 159 13.25 42.65 -14.60
C MET A 159 13.51 43.36 -13.27
N ASN A 160 13.74 42.61 -12.20
CA ASN A 160 13.93 43.12 -10.84
C ASN A 160 14.82 42.14 -10.02
N PRO A 161 16.15 42.18 -10.22
CA PRO A 161 17.08 41.26 -9.58
C PRO A 161 16.97 41.19 -8.04
N PRO A 162 16.74 42.31 -7.31
CA PRO A 162 16.51 42.26 -5.86
C PRO A 162 15.35 41.36 -5.45
N LEU A 163 14.23 41.37 -6.19
CA LEU A 163 13.09 40.51 -5.91
C LEU A 163 13.41 39.04 -6.17
N GLY A 164 14.16 38.75 -7.24
CA GLY A 164 14.63 37.39 -7.53
C GLY A 164 15.53 36.85 -6.40
N ALA A 165 16.48 37.67 -5.93
CA ALA A 165 17.35 37.33 -4.81
C ALA A 165 16.55 37.09 -3.51
N TYR A 166 15.53 37.92 -3.24
CA TYR A 166 14.64 37.74 -2.10
C TYR A 166 13.91 36.39 -2.13
N ILE A 167 13.33 36.00 -3.28
CA ILE A 167 12.63 34.72 -3.42
C ILE A 167 13.58 33.54 -3.19
N VAL A 168 14.79 33.59 -3.74
CA VAL A 168 15.81 32.55 -3.55
C VAL A 168 16.24 32.46 -2.08
N ALA A 169 16.45 33.61 -1.43
CA ALA A 169 16.83 33.66 -0.02
C ALA A 169 15.74 33.08 0.88
N VAL A 170 14.47 33.42 0.63
CA VAL A 170 13.31 32.87 1.35
C VAL A 170 13.18 31.36 1.11
N ALA A 171 13.28 30.89 -0.13
CA ALA A 171 13.17 29.47 -0.44
C ALA A 171 14.28 28.66 0.26
N THR A 172 15.52 29.16 0.20
CA THR A 172 16.68 28.54 0.86
C THR A 172 16.53 28.58 2.38
N GLY A 173 16.12 29.72 2.94
CA GLY A 173 15.87 29.88 4.36
C GLY A 173 14.77 28.95 4.88
N GLY A 174 13.68 28.79 4.13
CA GLY A 174 12.60 27.86 4.45
C GLY A 174 13.06 26.41 4.52
N VAL A 175 13.86 25.98 3.53
CA VAL A 175 14.50 24.65 3.53
C VAL A 175 15.39 24.48 4.77
N LEU A 176 16.25 25.44 5.08
CA LEU A 176 17.14 25.36 6.25
C LEU A 176 16.38 25.34 7.58
N ILE A 177 15.35 26.18 7.74
CA ILE A 177 14.53 26.27 8.96
C ILE A 177 13.77 24.96 9.16
N PHE A 178 13.13 24.44 8.11
CA PHE A 178 12.38 23.18 8.19
C PHE A 178 13.29 21.99 8.52
N GLY A 179 14.48 21.92 7.89
CA GLY A 179 15.49 20.92 8.23
C GLY A 179 15.97 21.04 9.68
N ALA A 180 16.22 22.25 10.17
CA ALA A 180 16.64 22.49 11.55
C ALA A 180 15.56 22.11 12.58
N LEU A 181 14.30 22.48 12.35
CA LEU A 181 13.16 22.16 13.21
C LEU A 181 12.95 20.64 13.36
N ARG A 182 13.11 19.87 12.28
CA ARG A 182 13.00 18.41 12.31
C ARG A 182 14.10 17.75 13.16
N THR A 183 15.28 18.36 13.23
CA THR A 183 16.45 17.78 13.92
C THR A 183 16.56 18.10 15.41
N ARG A 184 15.89 19.14 15.92
CA ARG A 184 16.21 19.70 17.26
C ARG A 184 15.13 19.63 18.32
N VAL A 185 13.89 19.25 17.98
CA VAL A 185 12.78 19.37 18.94
C VAL A 185 11.88 18.14 18.95
N THR A 186 12.27 17.16 19.75
CA THR A 186 11.37 16.14 20.34
C THR A 186 10.87 16.68 21.67
N VAL A 187 9.61 17.09 21.74
CA VAL A 187 8.98 17.54 23.00
C VAL A 187 7.80 16.61 23.26
N GLY A 188 7.93 15.77 24.28
CA GLY A 188 6.85 14.88 24.72
C GLY A 188 6.64 13.61 23.88
N GLY A 189 7.67 13.10 23.21
CA GLY A 189 7.60 11.84 22.44
C GLY A 189 7.05 11.97 21.02
N GLU A 190 6.43 13.09 20.67
CA GLU A 190 6.12 13.47 19.29
C GLU A 190 7.16 14.49 18.80
N THR A 191 7.62 14.33 17.56
CA THR A 191 8.47 15.34 16.93
C THR A 191 7.61 16.56 16.59
N LEU A 192 8.10 17.78 16.80
CA LEU A 192 7.36 18.99 16.39
C LEU A 192 7.05 19.00 14.89
N GLY A 193 7.81 18.23 14.09
CA GLY A 193 7.51 17.92 12.69
C GLY A 193 6.18 17.19 12.49
N GLU A 194 5.84 16.21 13.33
CA GLU A 194 4.56 15.48 13.25
C GLU A 194 3.36 16.37 13.58
N ARG A 195 3.53 17.29 14.54
CA ARG A 195 2.49 18.28 14.87
C ARG A 195 2.33 19.35 13.78
N ALA A 196 3.44 19.79 13.17
CA ALA A 196 3.43 20.70 12.02
C ALA A 196 2.86 20.04 10.74
N LEU A 197 3.02 18.73 10.59
CA LEU A 197 2.40 17.92 9.53
C LEU A 197 0.86 17.87 9.68
N ARG A 198 0.34 17.96 10.91
CA ARG A 198 -1.11 17.91 11.17
C ARG A 198 -1.84 19.21 10.78
N ASP A 199 -1.14 20.35 10.80
CA ASP A 199 -1.71 21.68 10.54
C ASP A 199 -1.01 22.43 9.38
N THR A 200 -0.41 21.68 8.46
CA THR A 200 0.48 22.19 7.41
C THR A 200 -0.15 23.28 6.53
N SER A 201 -1.46 23.20 6.27
CA SER A 201 -2.17 24.19 5.45
C SER A 201 -2.14 25.59 6.07
N ASN A 202 -2.29 25.69 7.40
CA ASN A 202 -2.30 26.96 8.11
C ASN A 202 -0.91 27.58 8.20
N ILE A 203 0.12 26.76 8.44
CA ILE A 203 1.52 27.19 8.45
C ILE A 203 1.93 27.69 7.07
N ILE A 204 1.59 26.98 5.99
CA ILE A 204 1.88 27.41 4.61
C ILE A 204 1.22 28.75 4.31
N LYS A 205 -0.05 28.96 4.71
CA LYS A 205 -0.72 30.25 4.54
C LYS A 205 -0.04 31.38 5.28
N LEU A 206 0.37 31.15 6.54
CA LEU A 206 1.07 32.16 7.34
C LEU A 206 2.43 32.51 6.71
N CYS A 207 3.22 31.51 6.33
CA CYS A 207 4.49 31.70 5.64
C CYS A 207 4.28 32.46 4.31
N ALA A 208 3.30 32.08 3.50
CA ALA A 208 2.98 32.78 2.27
C ALA A 208 2.65 34.26 2.53
N SER A 209 1.87 34.59 3.55
CA SER A 209 1.58 35.97 3.92
C SER A 209 2.85 36.74 4.31
N ILE A 210 3.72 36.17 5.13
CA ILE A 210 5.00 36.81 5.53
C ILE A 210 5.89 37.07 4.31
N ILE A 211 6.02 36.07 3.44
CA ILE A 211 6.80 36.15 2.20
C ILE A 211 6.21 37.21 1.27
N PHE A 212 4.88 37.28 1.18
CA PHE A 212 4.19 38.28 0.38
C PHE A 212 4.51 39.70 0.86
N PHE A 213 4.40 39.96 2.16
CA PHE A 213 4.71 41.29 2.71
C PHE A 213 6.19 41.66 2.48
N GLY A 214 7.13 40.74 2.75
CA GLY A 214 8.54 41.00 2.49
C GLY A 214 8.84 41.25 1.00
N GLY A 215 8.23 40.47 0.11
CA GLY A 215 8.37 40.67 -1.33
C GLY A 215 7.74 41.98 -1.83
N PHE A 216 6.63 42.42 -1.22
CA PHE A 216 6.04 43.72 -1.49
C PHE A 216 7.00 44.86 -1.14
N PHE A 217 7.67 44.81 0.02
CA PHE A 217 8.72 45.77 0.35
C PHE A 217 9.89 45.72 -0.64
N ALA A 218 10.32 44.52 -1.06
CA ALA A 218 11.38 44.37 -2.07
C ALA A 218 11.00 44.95 -3.44
N ILE A 219 9.71 44.92 -3.81
CA ILE A 219 9.21 45.57 -5.04
C ILE A 219 9.20 47.10 -4.89
N LEU A 220 8.81 47.62 -3.73
CA LEU A 220 8.71 49.06 -3.49
C LEU A 220 10.08 49.74 -3.35
N LEU A 221 11.07 49.05 -2.78
CA LEU A 221 12.36 49.64 -2.43
C LEU A 221 13.07 50.30 -3.64
N PRO A 222 13.16 49.66 -4.82
CA PRO A 222 13.68 50.31 -6.02
C PRO A 222 12.94 51.58 -6.45
N LEU A 223 11.64 51.71 -6.17
CA LEU A 223 10.90 52.93 -6.54
C LEU A 223 11.33 54.15 -5.73
N PHE A 224 11.81 53.97 -4.50
CA PHE A 224 12.27 55.07 -3.66
C PHE A 224 13.68 55.53 -3.99
N PHE A 225 14.53 54.63 -4.49
CA PHE A 225 15.95 54.90 -4.75
C PHE A 225 16.29 55.20 -6.21
N THR A 226 15.35 55.01 -7.15
CA THR A 226 15.58 55.24 -8.58
C THR A 226 14.91 56.54 -9.01
N GLU A 227 15.64 57.44 -9.69
CA GLU A 227 15.12 58.76 -10.10
C GLU A 227 13.98 58.69 -11.14
N ASN A 228 13.90 57.62 -11.94
CA ASN A 228 12.83 57.39 -12.92
C ASN A 228 12.29 55.96 -12.81
N PRO A 229 11.48 55.65 -11.79
CA PRO A 229 11.02 54.29 -11.57
C PRO A 229 9.98 53.91 -12.62
N ASN A 230 10.22 52.81 -13.31
CA ASN A 230 9.25 52.25 -14.24
C ASN A 230 8.13 51.54 -13.43
N ILE A 231 7.10 52.29 -13.08
CA ILE A 231 5.94 51.82 -12.29
C ILE A 231 5.31 50.57 -12.92
N LEU A 232 5.32 50.47 -14.25
CA LEU A 232 4.78 49.30 -14.95
C LEU A 232 5.56 48.02 -14.62
N ILE A 233 6.90 48.09 -14.53
CA ILE A 233 7.73 46.96 -14.14
C ILE A 233 7.42 46.54 -12.70
N ALA A 234 7.20 47.48 -11.79
CA ALA A 234 6.82 47.18 -10.41
C ALA A 234 5.45 46.48 -10.34
N ILE A 235 4.47 46.96 -11.12
CA ILE A 235 3.14 46.34 -11.21
C ILE A 235 3.22 44.94 -11.80
N ILE A 236 3.91 44.76 -12.93
CA ILE A 236 4.11 43.43 -13.54
C ILE A 236 4.79 42.51 -12.54
N SER A 237 5.84 42.99 -11.88
CA SER A 237 6.59 42.23 -10.86
C SER A 237 5.67 41.79 -9.73
N PHE A 238 4.81 42.68 -9.24
CA PHE A 238 3.84 42.36 -8.18
C PHE A 238 2.84 41.29 -8.58
N VAL A 239 2.27 41.38 -9.79
CA VAL A 239 1.29 40.39 -10.28
C VAL A 239 1.95 39.03 -10.47
N VAL A 240 3.11 38.98 -11.14
CA VAL A 240 3.87 37.74 -11.33
C VAL A 240 4.29 37.17 -9.98
N PHE A 241 4.66 38.02 -9.01
CA PHE A 241 5.11 37.60 -7.69
C PHE A 241 3.98 36.94 -6.91
N ARG A 242 2.80 37.54 -6.91
CA ARG A 242 1.61 36.97 -6.30
C ARG A 242 1.25 35.60 -6.89
N ARG A 243 1.35 35.46 -8.22
CA ARG A 243 1.09 34.18 -8.90
C ARG A 243 2.16 33.14 -8.57
N ALA A 244 3.44 33.51 -8.61
CA ALA A 244 4.56 32.64 -8.27
C ALA A 244 4.47 32.13 -6.82
N LEU A 245 4.10 33.00 -5.88
CA LEU A 245 3.90 32.63 -4.48
C LEU A 245 2.74 31.64 -4.30
N SER A 246 1.66 31.81 -5.07
CA SER A 246 0.52 30.89 -5.07
C SER A 246 0.92 29.52 -5.64
N ALA A 247 1.68 29.50 -6.74
CA ALA A 247 2.23 28.28 -7.33
C ALA A 247 3.20 27.58 -6.35
N LEU A 248 4.12 28.31 -5.73
CA LEU A 248 5.03 27.75 -4.72
C LEU A 248 4.27 27.14 -3.53
N SER A 249 3.22 27.81 -3.06
CA SER A 249 2.35 27.29 -1.99
C SER A 249 1.56 26.04 -2.42
N SER A 250 1.21 25.94 -3.71
CA SER A 250 0.61 24.75 -4.31
C SER A 250 1.60 23.57 -4.31
N VAL A 251 2.82 23.80 -4.81
CA VAL A 251 3.92 22.82 -4.83
C VAL A 251 4.14 22.23 -3.44
N VAL A 252 4.33 23.07 -2.41
CA VAL A 252 4.59 22.61 -1.04
C VAL A 252 3.42 21.75 -0.52
N ARG A 253 2.17 22.17 -0.75
CA ARG A 253 0.99 21.39 -0.32
C ARG A 253 0.87 20.05 -1.03
N GLN A 254 1.10 20.03 -2.33
CA GLN A 254 1.03 18.81 -3.13
C GLN A 254 2.15 17.85 -2.75
N THR A 255 3.39 18.32 -2.62
CA THR A 255 4.53 17.49 -2.16
C THR A 255 4.27 16.85 -0.79
N VAL A 256 3.66 17.59 0.15
CA VAL A 256 3.27 17.03 1.45
C VAL A 256 2.21 15.95 1.30
N LYS A 257 1.17 16.18 0.48
CA LYS A 257 0.15 15.18 0.18
C LYS A 257 0.73 13.91 -0.46
N PHE A 258 1.63 14.05 -1.43
CA PHE A 258 2.32 12.92 -2.07
C PHE A 258 3.17 12.14 -1.05
N GLY A 259 3.84 12.83 -0.13
CA GLY A 259 4.59 12.20 0.96
C GLY A 259 3.70 11.40 1.94
N THR A 260 2.50 11.90 2.25
CA THR A 260 1.56 11.19 3.13
C THR A 260 0.93 9.98 2.45
N ASN A 261 0.64 10.07 1.14
CA ASN A 261 0.01 8.99 0.36
C ASN A 261 1.02 8.04 -0.31
N ARG A 262 2.29 8.09 0.09
CA ARG A 262 3.38 7.35 -0.55
C ARG A 262 3.09 5.86 -0.73
N ALA A 263 2.47 5.22 0.25
CA ALA A 263 2.11 3.79 0.18
C ALA A 263 1.04 3.49 -0.88
N SER A 264 0.04 4.35 -1.04
CA SER A 264 -1.03 4.18 -2.04
C SER A 264 -0.52 4.50 -3.46
N ILE A 265 0.39 5.46 -3.59
CA ILE A 265 1.06 5.80 -4.86
C ILE A 265 2.09 4.73 -5.25
N ASP A 266 2.80 4.15 -4.28
CA ASP A 266 3.66 2.99 -4.51
C ASP A 266 2.81 1.80 -4.95
N GLU A 267 1.70 1.48 -4.28
CA GLU A 267 0.81 0.41 -4.71
C GLU A 267 0.26 0.64 -6.12
N THR A 268 -0.14 1.86 -6.48
CA THR A 268 -0.73 2.17 -7.81
C THR A 268 0.30 2.17 -8.95
N ILE A 269 1.53 2.66 -8.71
CA ILE A 269 2.56 2.77 -9.76
C ILE A 269 3.43 1.50 -9.84
N VAL A 270 3.65 0.80 -8.71
CA VAL A 270 4.41 -0.47 -8.66
C VAL A 270 3.57 -1.63 -9.21
N TYR A 271 2.24 -1.65 -9.01
CA TYR A 271 1.39 -2.68 -9.64
C TYR A 271 1.49 -2.69 -11.17
N GLU A 272 1.70 -1.55 -11.83
CA GLU A 272 1.81 -1.48 -13.30
C GLU A 272 3.24 -1.73 -13.82
N ASP A 273 4.29 -1.60 -13.01
CA ASP A 273 5.63 -2.12 -13.36
C ASP A 273 5.67 -3.64 -13.14
N GLU A 274 5.05 -4.17 -12.07
CA GLU A 274 4.91 -5.61 -11.85
C GLU A 274 3.95 -6.29 -12.84
N GLN A 275 2.92 -5.59 -13.37
CA GLN A 275 2.08 -6.08 -14.48
C GLN A 275 2.62 -5.79 -15.88
N LYS A 276 3.57 -4.85 -16.08
CA LYS A 276 4.34 -4.82 -17.35
C LYS A 276 5.51 -5.80 -17.36
N GLU A 277 5.89 -6.31 -16.19
CA GLU A 277 6.57 -7.60 -16.01
C GLU A 277 5.59 -8.76 -15.79
N ALA A 278 4.27 -8.57 -15.97
CA ALA A 278 3.49 -9.65 -16.52
C ALA A 278 4.01 -9.78 -17.95
N MET A 279 5.03 -10.63 -18.08
CA MET A 279 5.51 -11.23 -19.30
C MET A 279 4.36 -11.22 -20.31
N PRO A 280 4.58 -10.72 -21.54
CA PRO A 280 3.51 -10.74 -22.52
C PRO A 280 2.95 -12.15 -22.52
N SER A 281 1.64 -12.32 -22.41
CA SER A 281 1.01 -13.64 -22.30
C SER A 281 1.46 -14.62 -23.40
N SER A 282 2.05 -14.08 -24.47
CA SER A 282 2.84 -14.81 -25.48
C SER A 282 4.05 -15.56 -24.93
N THR A 283 4.83 -15.04 -23.98
CA THR A 283 6.04 -15.73 -23.47
C THR A 283 5.69 -16.91 -22.57
N LEU A 284 4.72 -16.78 -21.65
CA LEU A 284 4.25 -17.93 -20.86
C LEU A 284 3.62 -19.01 -21.75
N SER A 285 2.78 -18.63 -22.71
CA SER A 285 2.15 -19.59 -23.62
C SER A 285 3.12 -20.24 -24.60
N VAL A 286 4.18 -19.53 -25.02
CA VAL A 286 5.23 -20.09 -25.88
C VAL A 286 6.15 -21.02 -25.08
N ILE A 287 6.63 -20.58 -23.91
CA ILE A 287 7.56 -21.35 -23.07
C ILE A 287 6.86 -22.60 -22.49
N PHE A 288 5.62 -22.46 -22.01
CA PHE A 288 4.85 -23.53 -21.39
C PHE A 288 3.73 -24.07 -22.29
N SER A 289 3.97 -24.11 -23.61
CA SER A 289 3.08 -24.83 -24.53
C SER A 289 2.98 -26.32 -24.14
N LYS A 290 1.90 -27.02 -24.51
CA LYS A 290 1.70 -28.43 -24.11
C LYS A 290 2.87 -29.32 -24.54
N ASP A 291 3.26 -29.23 -25.80
CA ASP A 291 4.36 -30.03 -26.35
C ASP A 291 5.71 -29.70 -25.70
N ALA A 292 5.99 -28.41 -25.45
CA ALA A 292 7.22 -27.98 -24.79
C ALA A 292 7.30 -28.48 -23.33
N ARG A 293 6.18 -28.42 -22.59
CA ARG A 293 6.10 -28.94 -21.21
C ARG A 293 6.34 -30.44 -21.17
N GLU A 294 5.66 -31.21 -22.01
CA GLU A 294 5.80 -32.67 -22.04
C GLU A 294 7.22 -33.10 -22.40
N LEU A 295 7.83 -32.46 -23.41
CA LEU A 295 9.22 -32.71 -23.78
C LEU A 295 10.16 -32.40 -22.61
N ARG A 296 9.98 -31.24 -21.98
CA ARG A 296 10.83 -30.80 -20.87
C ARG A 296 10.71 -31.69 -19.63
N ILE A 297 9.48 -32.09 -19.30
CA ILE A 297 9.21 -33.02 -18.19
C ILE A 297 9.85 -34.38 -18.49
N ARG A 298 9.77 -34.88 -19.72
CA ARG A 298 10.44 -36.13 -20.13
C ARG A 298 11.96 -36.04 -19.99
N GLU A 299 12.57 -34.91 -20.34
CA GLU A 299 14.00 -34.68 -20.14
C GLU A 299 14.38 -34.66 -18.66
N LEU A 300 13.60 -33.97 -17.82
CA LEU A 300 13.89 -33.82 -16.39
C LEU A 300 13.62 -35.07 -15.57
N LEU A 301 12.69 -35.90 -16.01
CA LEU A 301 12.31 -37.15 -15.36
C LEU A 301 12.83 -38.39 -16.10
N SER A 302 13.81 -38.24 -17.00
CA SER A 302 14.34 -39.36 -17.81
C SER A 302 14.87 -40.52 -16.96
N ASP A 303 15.37 -40.22 -15.76
CA ASP A 303 15.91 -41.21 -14.83
C ASP A 303 14.80 -42.01 -14.10
N SER A 304 13.56 -41.51 -14.12
CA SER A 304 12.40 -42.09 -13.42
C SER A 304 11.29 -42.58 -14.35
N LEU A 305 11.42 -42.34 -15.66
CA LEU A 305 10.43 -42.65 -16.68
C LEU A 305 10.94 -43.73 -17.64
N ASP A 306 10.06 -44.67 -17.98
CA ASP A 306 10.32 -45.61 -19.07
C ASP A 306 10.02 -44.95 -20.43
N PRO A 307 10.71 -45.34 -21.52
CA PRO A 307 10.49 -44.75 -22.85
C PRO A 307 9.05 -44.86 -23.36
N ASP A 308 8.32 -45.87 -22.88
CA ASP A 308 6.94 -46.18 -23.28
C ASP A 308 5.89 -45.50 -22.37
N ASP A 309 6.32 -44.74 -21.35
CA ASP A 309 5.40 -44.05 -20.45
C ASP A 309 4.68 -42.90 -21.15
N HIS A 310 3.35 -42.86 -20.98
CA HIS A 310 2.53 -41.76 -21.47
C HIS A 310 2.46 -40.65 -20.42
N ILE A 311 2.92 -39.46 -20.80
CA ILE A 311 2.91 -38.26 -19.97
C ILE A 311 1.77 -37.36 -20.45
N ASP A 312 0.87 -36.99 -19.54
CA ASP A 312 -0.19 -36.03 -19.83
C ASP A 312 -0.12 -34.86 -18.83
N VAL A 313 -0.05 -33.65 -19.36
CA VAL A 313 0.15 -32.42 -18.58
C VAL A 313 -1.06 -31.51 -18.68
N HIS A 314 -1.73 -31.29 -17.55
CA HIS A 314 -2.92 -30.44 -17.44
C HIS A 314 -2.62 -29.17 -16.69
N TRP A 315 -3.22 -28.07 -17.15
CA TRP A 315 -3.23 -26.81 -16.39
C TRP A 315 -4.29 -26.89 -15.30
N THR A 316 -3.95 -26.41 -14.10
CA THR A 316 -4.88 -26.37 -12.98
C THR A 316 -5.09 -24.93 -12.51
N ASP A 317 -6.32 -24.43 -12.62
CA ASP A 317 -6.70 -23.07 -12.18
C ASP A 317 -6.70 -22.91 -10.65
N THR A 318 -6.67 -24.01 -9.90
CA THR A 318 -6.67 -24.01 -8.43
C THR A 318 -5.25 -23.86 -7.90
N GLY A 319 -4.64 -22.70 -8.19
CA GLY A 319 -3.32 -22.31 -7.69
C GLY A 319 -3.38 -21.18 -6.64
N PRO A 320 -2.38 -21.08 -5.76
CA PRO A 320 -2.10 -19.85 -5.02
C PRO A 320 -1.99 -18.65 -5.97
N ARG A 321 -2.24 -17.43 -5.47
CA ARG A 321 -1.95 -16.23 -6.27
C ARG A 321 -0.48 -16.23 -6.68
N ASP A 322 -0.20 -15.81 -7.91
CA ASP A 322 1.15 -15.72 -8.49
C ASP A 322 1.89 -17.06 -8.68
N VAL A 323 1.20 -18.21 -8.57
CA VAL A 323 1.78 -19.53 -8.83
C VAL A 323 0.93 -20.27 -9.86
N SER A 324 1.53 -20.64 -10.98
CA SER A 324 0.87 -21.48 -11.99
C SER A 324 1.16 -22.95 -11.69
N LEU A 325 0.11 -23.79 -11.66
CA LEU A 325 0.23 -25.21 -11.37
C LEU A 325 -0.09 -26.05 -12.60
N PHE A 326 0.75 -27.04 -12.82
CA PHE A 326 0.51 -28.08 -13.82
C PHE A 326 0.49 -29.45 -13.16
N GLU A 327 -0.59 -30.18 -13.37
CA GLU A 327 -0.70 -31.59 -12.98
C GLU A 327 -0.11 -32.46 -14.07
N ILE A 328 0.80 -33.36 -13.69
CA ILE A 328 1.51 -34.26 -14.59
C ILE A 328 1.09 -35.68 -14.20
N ALA A 329 0.28 -36.30 -15.04
CA ALA A 329 -0.11 -37.70 -14.87
C ALA A 329 0.78 -38.58 -15.75
N ILE A 330 1.46 -39.55 -15.14
CA ILE A 330 2.24 -40.55 -15.85
C ILE A 330 1.49 -41.87 -15.82
N GLN A 331 1.13 -42.36 -17.00
CA GLN A 331 0.46 -43.65 -17.20
C GLN A 331 1.44 -44.65 -17.80
N ARG A 332 1.65 -45.77 -17.10
CA ARG A 332 2.45 -46.88 -17.62
C ARG A 332 1.62 -47.76 -18.55
N PRO A 333 2.20 -48.34 -19.61
CA PRO A 333 1.49 -49.16 -20.58
C PRO A 333 0.91 -50.48 -20.02
N SER A 334 1.28 -50.88 -18.80
CA SER A 334 0.65 -51.98 -18.10
C SER A 334 -0.72 -51.53 -17.54
N GLU A 335 -1.81 -51.97 -18.17
CA GLU A 335 -3.22 -51.52 -17.97
C GLU A 335 -3.77 -51.53 -16.52
N ASN A 336 -3.00 -51.95 -15.51
CA ASN A 336 -3.45 -52.07 -14.12
C ASN A 336 -2.58 -51.33 -13.08
N GLU A 337 -1.52 -50.61 -13.48
CA GLU A 337 -0.76 -49.80 -12.51
C GLU A 337 -1.38 -48.41 -12.31
N PRO A 338 -1.58 -47.96 -11.06
CA PRO A 338 -2.11 -46.64 -10.77
C PRO A 338 -1.20 -45.54 -11.31
N SER A 339 -1.80 -44.52 -11.92
CA SER A 339 -1.07 -43.37 -12.46
C SER A 339 -0.36 -42.61 -11.34
N THR A 340 0.94 -42.37 -11.48
CA THR A 340 1.68 -41.53 -10.54
C THR A 340 1.47 -40.06 -10.91
N LEU A 341 1.04 -39.25 -9.92
CA LEU A 341 0.83 -37.81 -10.07
C LEU A 341 2.06 -37.03 -9.62
N TYR A 342 2.47 -36.08 -10.45
CA TYR A 342 3.44 -35.05 -10.15
C TYR A 342 2.80 -33.67 -10.32
N ILE A 343 3.32 -32.68 -9.62
CA ILE A 343 2.90 -31.28 -9.75
C ILE A 343 4.11 -30.44 -10.12
N GLN A 344 3.97 -29.67 -11.19
CA GLN A 344 4.91 -28.60 -11.51
C GLN A 344 4.34 -27.27 -11.04
N ALA A 345 5.06 -26.62 -10.13
CA ALA A 345 4.81 -25.24 -9.73
C ALA A 345 5.73 -24.31 -10.55
N VAL A 346 5.14 -23.30 -11.18
CA VAL A 346 5.84 -22.27 -11.93
C VAL A 346 5.63 -20.94 -11.24
N ILE A 347 6.73 -20.35 -10.79
CA ILE A 347 6.74 -19.17 -9.94
C ILE A 347 7.54 -18.07 -10.64
N PRO A 348 6.97 -16.87 -10.85
CA PRO A 348 7.70 -15.76 -11.43
C PRO A 348 8.82 -15.30 -10.50
N ARG A 349 9.97 -14.94 -11.07
CA ARG A 349 11.10 -14.37 -10.34
C ARG A 349 10.78 -12.94 -9.91
N GLY A 350 10.11 -12.83 -8.77
CA GLY A 350 9.84 -11.57 -8.11
C GLY A 350 10.81 -11.28 -6.96
N PRO A 351 10.82 -10.04 -6.44
CA PRO A 351 11.68 -9.62 -5.32
C PRO A 351 11.40 -10.36 -3.99
N LYS A 352 10.37 -11.21 -3.95
CA LYS A 352 9.90 -11.90 -2.74
C LYS A 352 10.49 -13.31 -2.57
N ASN A 353 11.35 -13.79 -3.48
CA ASN A 353 12.06 -15.09 -3.44
C ASN A 353 11.26 -16.22 -2.78
N LEU A 354 10.05 -16.48 -3.30
CA LEU A 354 9.09 -17.41 -2.71
C LEU A 354 9.62 -18.84 -2.53
N LEU A 355 10.47 -19.31 -3.45
CA LEU A 355 11.11 -20.62 -3.36
C LEU A 355 12.19 -20.71 -2.29
N ASP A 356 12.92 -19.61 -2.05
CA ASP A 356 13.95 -19.59 -1.01
C ASP A 356 13.31 -19.69 0.38
N ARG A 357 12.17 -19.03 0.59
CA ARG A 357 11.38 -19.19 1.83
C ARG A 357 10.97 -20.63 2.05
N GLU A 358 10.47 -21.30 1.01
CA GLU A 358 10.09 -22.71 1.11
C GLU A 358 11.31 -23.60 1.43
N ARG A 359 12.46 -23.33 0.83
CA ARG A 359 13.72 -24.02 1.15
C ARG A 359 14.13 -23.82 2.60
N GLU A 360 13.96 -22.61 3.14
CA GLU A 360 14.26 -22.34 4.54
C GLU A 360 13.39 -23.15 5.50
N LEU A 361 12.11 -23.33 5.19
CA LEU A 361 11.21 -24.20 5.96
C LEU A 361 11.72 -25.64 5.99
N PHE A 362 11.99 -26.21 4.80
CA PHE A 362 12.34 -27.62 4.67
C PHE A 362 13.81 -27.93 4.97
N LYS A 363 14.65 -26.93 5.29
CA LYS A 363 15.94 -27.15 5.95
C LYS A 363 15.79 -27.61 7.39
N GLU A 364 14.75 -27.12 8.07
CA GLU A 364 14.54 -27.33 9.51
C GLU A 364 13.42 -28.36 9.80
N LEU A 365 12.53 -28.60 8.83
CA LEU A 365 11.40 -29.53 8.96
C LEU A 365 11.38 -30.56 7.82
N GLU A 366 11.05 -31.79 8.18
CA GLU A 366 10.83 -32.87 7.21
C GLU A 366 9.51 -32.65 6.46
N HIS A 367 9.51 -32.96 5.16
CA HIS A 367 8.34 -32.79 4.28
C HIS A 367 7.13 -33.58 4.79
N GLU A 368 7.33 -34.82 5.26
CA GLU A 368 6.29 -35.69 5.78
C GLU A 368 5.54 -35.10 6.98
N LYS A 369 6.22 -34.33 7.84
CA LYS A 369 5.58 -33.71 9.02
C LYS A 369 4.54 -32.67 8.61
N LEU A 370 4.82 -31.94 7.52
CA LEU A 370 3.94 -30.91 6.98
C LEU A 370 3.02 -31.44 5.87
N CYS A 371 2.97 -32.76 5.63
CA CYS A 371 2.23 -33.34 4.50
C CYS A 371 2.64 -32.70 3.16
N ALA A 372 3.92 -32.35 3.02
CA ALA A 372 4.48 -31.79 1.79
C ALA A 372 5.03 -32.92 0.91
N PRO A 373 4.95 -32.80 -0.43
CA PRO A 373 5.43 -33.82 -1.35
C PRO A 373 6.97 -33.84 -1.38
N ALA A 374 7.52 -34.96 -1.83
CA ALA A 374 8.95 -35.04 -2.09
C ALA A 374 9.32 -34.21 -3.32
N PHE A 375 10.41 -33.46 -3.20
CA PHE A 375 11.00 -32.72 -4.30
C PHE A 375 11.66 -33.66 -5.31
N VAL A 376 11.45 -33.41 -6.61
CA VAL A 376 12.04 -34.21 -7.69
C VAL A 376 13.05 -33.40 -8.49
N ALA A 377 12.65 -32.22 -8.98
CA ALA A 377 13.51 -31.39 -9.81
C ALA A 377 13.19 -29.90 -9.65
N GLU A 378 14.22 -29.05 -9.77
CA GLU A 378 14.11 -27.59 -9.81
C GLU A 378 14.93 -27.10 -11.00
N PHE A 379 14.35 -26.19 -11.76
CA PHE A 379 15.02 -25.62 -12.92
C PHE A 379 14.49 -24.21 -13.18
N GLN A 380 15.21 -23.50 -14.03
CA GLN A 380 14.86 -22.13 -14.43
C GLN A 380 14.52 -22.13 -15.91
N GLU A 381 13.41 -21.47 -16.24
CA GLU A 381 12.92 -21.35 -17.60
C GLU A 381 12.50 -19.89 -17.84
N GLY A 382 13.38 -19.13 -18.51
CA GLY A 382 13.23 -17.68 -18.62
C GLY A 382 13.26 -16.98 -17.26
N ASP A 383 12.26 -16.15 -16.98
CA ASP A 383 12.10 -15.43 -15.71
C ASP A 383 11.26 -16.22 -14.69
N PHE A 384 11.11 -17.53 -14.88
CA PHE A 384 10.37 -18.39 -13.97
C PHE A 384 11.28 -19.40 -13.29
N ASP A 385 11.09 -19.54 -11.98
CA ASP A 385 11.61 -20.68 -11.25
C ASP A 385 10.54 -21.79 -11.25
N CYS A 386 10.93 -22.97 -11.71
CA CYS A 386 10.05 -24.12 -11.87
C CYS A 386 10.46 -25.23 -10.90
N ARG A 387 9.47 -25.87 -10.26
CA ARG A 387 9.68 -26.98 -9.33
C ARG A 387 8.72 -28.12 -9.63
N ILE A 388 9.25 -29.34 -9.76
CA ILE A 388 8.50 -30.57 -9.92
C ILE A 388 8.54 -31.35 -8.61
N MET A 389 7.36 -31.76 -8.15
CA MET A 389 7.14 -32.48 -6.89
C MET A 389 6.36 -33.76 -7.15
N ARG A 390 6.72 -34.83 -6.46
CA ARG A 390 6.02 -36.12 -6.53
C ARG A 390 4.93 -36.16 -5.48
N VAL A 391 3.67 -36.26 -5.92
CA VAL A 391 2.51 -36.37 -5.03
C VAL A 391 2.23 -37.83 -4.70
N GLY A 392 2.30 -38.72 -5.70
CA GLY A 392 2.00 -40.14 -5.52
C GLY A 392 0.73 -40.56 -6.26
N GLU A 393 0.10 -41.62 -5.81
CA GLU A 393 -1.13 -42.16 -6.43
C GLU A 393 -2.33 -41.33 -5.98
N SER A 394 -2.72 -40.36 -6.80
CA SER A 394 -3.87 -39.51 -6.50
C SER A 394 -5.18 -40.17 -6.91
N VAL A 395 -6.18 -40.06 -6.04
CA VAL A 395 -7.54 -40.51 -6.32
C VAL A 395 -8.40 -39.30 -6.66
N ARG A 396 -9.26 -39.42 -7.69
CA ARG A 396 -10.32 -38.45 -7.95
C ARG A 396 -11.27 -38.39 -6.76
N ALA A 397 -11.01 -37.48 -5.83
CA ALA A 397 -11.79 -37.33 -4.63
C ALA A 397 -12.99 -36.40 -4.86
N SER A 398 -14.13 -36.82 -4.32
CA SER A 398 -15.30 -35.99 -4.12
C SER A 398 -14.99 -34.80 -3.20
N ARG A 399 -15.84 -33.78 -3.24
CA ARG A 399 -15.72 -32.58 -2.40
C ARG A 399 -15.68 -32.92 -0.90
N GLU A 400 -16.43 -33.94 -0.48
CA GLU A 400 -16.48 -34.39 0.91
C GLU A 400 -15.16 -35.05 1.33
N GLN A 401 -14.63 -35.97 0.51
CA GLN A 401 -13.33 -36.59 0.75
C GLN A 401 -12.19 -35.57 0.83
N ARG A 402 -12.21 -34.52 0.01
CA ARG A 402 -11.23 -33.42 0.08
C ARG A 402 -11.37 -32.59 1.35
N ARG A 403 -12.59 -32.37 1.83
CA ARG A 403 -12.82 -31.69 3.11
C ARG A 403 -12.30 -32.52 4.28
N ASP A 404 -12.53 -33.82 4.26
CA ASP A 404 -12.04 -34.72 5.31
C ASP A 404 -10.52 -34.81 5.28
N ALA A 405 -9.93 -34.88 4.09
CA ALA A 405 -8.47 -34.78 3.89
C ALA A 405 -7.92 -33.45 4.42
N PHE A 406 -8.57 -32.32 4.13
CA PHE A 406 -8.21 -31.01 4.67
C PHE A 406 -8.19 -31.02 6.20
N ASN A 407 -9.25 -31.52 6.84
CA ASN A 407 -9.31 -31.59 8.29
C ASN A 407 -8.20 -32.46 8.88
N ARG A 408 -7.86 -33.60 8.25
CA ARG A 408 -6.75 -34.46 8.69
C ARG A 408 -5.39 -33.77 8.59
N ILE A 409 -5.08 -33.18 7.43
CA ILE A 409 -3.83 -32.42 7.23
C ILE A 409 -3.74 -31.27 8.23
N PHE A 410 -4.84 -30.54 8.40
CA PHE A 410 -4.90 -29.41 9.32
C PHE A 410 -4.55 -29.81 10.75
N THR A 411 -5.17 -30.87 11.27
CA THR A 411 -4.86 -31.42 12.60
C THR A 411 -3.39 -31.85 12.70
N ARG A 412 -2.86 -32.52 11.67
CA ARG A 412 -1.45 -32.95 11.64
C ARG A 412 -0.48 -31.77 11.66
N ILE A 413 -0.72 -30.72 10.89
CA ILE A 413 0.11 -29.50 10.88
C ILE A 413 0.04 -28.78 12.24
N TRP A 414 -1.13 -28.72 12.87
CA TRP A 414 -1.28 -28.15 14.21
C TRP A 414 -0.46 -28.89 15.28
N SER A 415 -0.26 -30.20 15.11
CA SER A 415 0.61 -31.01 15.96
C SER A 415 2.10 -30.75 15.75
N VAL A 416 2.51 -30.09 14.67
CA VAL A 416 3.93 -29.76 14.42
C VAL A 416 4.33 -28.51 15.21
N GLU A 417 5.28 -28.66 16.11
CA GLU A 417 5.91 -27.53 16.80
C GLU A 417 6.92 -26.83 15.89
N PRO A 418 6.81 -25.50 15.67
CA PRO A 418 7.79 -24.76 14.89
C PRO A 418 9.19 -24.85 15.51
N PRO A 419 10.25 -25.12 14.74
CA PRO A 419 11.63 -25.11 15.23
C PRO A 419 12.01 -23.77 15.87
N ARG A 420 12.79 -23.82 16.97
CA ARG A 420 13.25 -22.60 17.67
C ARG A 420 14.14 -21.71 16.81
N SER A 421 14.85 -22.30 15.85
CA SER A 421 15.65 -21.59 14.82
C SER A 421 14.77 -20.66 14.00
N LEU A 422 13.65 -21.16 13.46
CA LEU A 422 12.68 -20.37 12.70
C LEU A 422 11.95 -19.34 13.57
N GLN A 423 11.66 -19.68 14.82
CA GLN A 423 11.03 -18.74 15.77
C GLN A 423 11.98 -17.60 16.20
N ALA A 424 13.30 -17.78 16.09
CA ALA A 424 14.27 -16.75 16.45
C ALA A 424 14.47 -15.73 15.32
N ASP A 425 14.12 -16.08 14.08
CA ASP A 425 14.27 -15.20 12.94
C ASP A 425 13.21 -14.08 12.98
N PRO A 426 13.61 -12.80 13.02
CA PRO A 426 12.68 -11.68 13.14
C PRO A 426 11.67 -11.57 11.98
N GLU A 427 11.93 -12.18 10.82
CA GLU A 427 10.98 -12.24 9.72
C GLU A 427 9.76 -13.11 10.05
N PHE A 428 9.97 -14.22 10.77
CA PHE A 428 8.95 -15.22 11.10
C PHE A 428 8.50 -15.20 12.57
N ALA A 429 9.31 -14.64 13.48
CA ALA A 429 9.16 -14.73 14.94
C ALA A 429 7.90 -14.09 15.52
N ARG A 430 7.35 -13.06 14.86
CA ARG A 430 6.25 -12.27 15.41
C ARG A 430 4.96 -12.51 14.63
N PRO A 431 3.89 -13.02 15.29
CA PRO A 431 2.57 -13.18 14.70
C PRO A 431 2.14 -11.94 13.92
N ARG A 432 1.63 -12.16 12.71
CA ARG A 432 1.22 -11.05 11.84
C ARG A 432 0.11 -10.23 12.48
N ILE A 433 -0.81 -10.89 13.19
CA ILE A 433 -1.92 -10.27 13.92
C ILE A 433 -1.41 -9.16 14.86
N VAL A 434 -0.38 -9.46 15.66
CA VAL A 434 0.19 -8.52 16.64
C VAL A 434 0.90 -7.35 15.96
N ARG A 435 1.55 -7.59 14.81
CA ARG A 435 2.26 -6.54 14.05
C ARG A 435 1.31 -5.56 13.37
N VAL A 436 0.18 -6.05 12.85
CA VAL A 436 -0.73 -5.28 11.99
C VAL A 436 -1.81 -4.55 12.79
N LEU A 437 -2.34 -5.14 13.86
CA LEU A 437 -3.43 -4.54 14.67
C LEU A 437 -2.95 -3.44 15.63
N LYS A 438 -2.33 -2.40 15.06
CA LYS A 438 -1.93 -1.18 15.77
C LYS A 438 -3.14 -0.29 16.10
N ASP A 439 -2.94 0.61 17.05
CA ASP A 439 -3.98 1.56 17.49
C ASP A 439 -4.54 2.42 16.38
N SER A 440 -3.66 2.98 15.55
CA SER A 440 -4.06 3.78 14.39
C SER A 440 -4.89 2.97 13.39
N PHE A 441 -4.55 1.70 13.19
CA PHE A 441 -5.23 0.83 12.24
C PHE A 441 -6.66 0.51 12.70
N CYS A 442 -6.84 0.19 13.99
CA CYS A 442 -8.17 -0.08 14.55
C CYS A 442 -9.04 1.19 14.65
N ARG A 443 -8.43 2.37 14.87
CA ARG A 443 -9.17 3.65 14.95
C ARG A 443 -9.86 4.04 13.65
N ASN A 444 -9.43 3.53 12.50
CA ASN A 444 -10.12 3.76 11.23
C ASN A 444 -11.55 3.22 11.24
N ALA A 445 -11.85 2.21 12.06
CA ALA A 445 -13.21 1.72 12.25
C ALA A 445 -14.16 2.78 12.84
N ALA A 446 -13.64 3.81 13.53
CA ALA A 446 -14.44 4.91 14.07
C ALA A 446 -15.22 5.66 12.98
N LEU A 447 -14.75 5.64 11.73
CA LEU A 447 -15.42 6.25 10.58
C LEU A 447 -16.80 5.62 10.31
N ALA A 448 -17.01 4.36 10.68
CA ALA A 448 -18.27 3.64 10.51
C ALA A 448 -19.09 3.47 11.81
N ALA A 449 -18.67 4.14 12.90
CA ALA A 449 -19.34 4.07 14.19
C ALA A 449 -20.51 5.08 14.26
N GLU A 450 -21.65 4.67 13.73
CA GLU A 450 -22.86 5.51 13.63
C GLU A 450 -23.63 5.60 14.96
N SER A 451 -23.74 4.50 15.69
CA SER A 451 -24.49 4.46 16.96
C SER A 451 -23.59 4.63 18.19
N ASP A 452 -24.17 5.06 19.31
CA ASP A 452 -23.46 5.08 20.59
C ASP A 452 -22.98 3.68 20.98
N SER A 453 -23.77 2.64 20.71
CA SER A 453 -23.36 1.24 20.94
C SER A 453 -22.08 0.89 20.18
N ASP A 454 -21.95 1.31 18.92
CA ASP A 454 -20.76 1.07 18.09
C ASP A 454 -19.53 1.80 18.67
N ARG A 455 -19.72 3.06 19.10
CA ARG A 455 -18.66 3.87 19.72
C ARG A 455 -18.18 3.26 21.04
N HIS A 456 -19.11 2.78 21.86
CA HIS A 456 -18.80 2.10 23.12
C HIS A 456 -18.08 0.77 22.88
N ALA A 457 -18.53 -0.03 21.91
CA ALA A 457 -17.88 -1.28 21.54
C ALA A 457 -16.44 -1.04 21.05
N LEU A 458 -16.24 -0.08 20.14
CA LEU A 458 -14.91 0.29 19.68
C LEU A 458 -14.01 0.79 20.82
N ALA A 459 -14.52 1.67 21.69
CA ALA A 459 -13.76 2.18 22.83
C ALA A 459 -13.37 1.07 23.80
N ASN A 460 -14.29 0.13 24.10
CA ASN A 460 -14.02 -0.99 24.99
C ASN A 460 -13.01 -1.97 24.36
N PHE A 461 -13.14 -2.26 23.06
CA PHE A 461 -12.15 -3.07 22.34
C PHE A 461 -10.77 -2.43 22.37
N LEU A 462 -10.65 -1.13 22.05
CA LEU A 462 -9.38 -0.41 22.07
C LEU A 462 -8.74 -0.40 23.47
N ARG A 463 -9.55 -0.31 24.52
CA ARG A 463 -9.09 -0.40 25.92
C ARG A 463 -8.56 -1.79 26.27
N LEU A 464 -9.25 -2.86 25.85
CA LEU A 464 -8.87 -4.24 26.13
C LEU A 464 -7.82 -4.81 25.17
N ARG A 465 -7.60 -4.15 24.02
CA ARG A 465 -6.69 -4.62 22.95
C ARG A 465 -5.31 -5.01 23.46
N PRO A 466 -4.60 -4.23 24.30
CA PRO A 466 -3.25 -4.62 24.75
C PRO A 466 -3.24 -5.99 25.44
N SER A 467 -4.21 -6.25 26.33
CA SER A 467 -4.34 -7.52 27.02
C SER A 467 -4.78 -8.66 26.08
N ILE A 468 -5.65 -8.36 25.10
CA ILE A 468 -6.02 -9.35 24.07
C ILE A 468 -4.78 -9.74 23.25
N LEU A 469 -3.96 -8.76 22.84
CA LEU A 469 -2.75 -9.03 22.06
C LEU A 469 -1.71 -9.80 22.87
N GLU A 470 -1.62 -9.57 24.18
CA GLU A 470 -0.76 -10.36 25.07
C GLU A 470 -1.20 -11.83 25.11
N VAL A 471 -2.51 -12.10 25.21
CA VAL A 471 -3.03 -13.47 25.12
C VAL A 471 -2.73 -14.11 23.76
N VAL A 472 -2.89 -13.36 22.66
CA VAL A 472 -2.57 -13.84 21.30
C VAL A 472 -1.07 -14.12 21.13
N GLU A 473 -0.20 -13.31 21.75
CA GLU A 473 1.25 -13.46 21.69
C GLU A 473 1.75 -14.65 22.52
N GLN A 474 1.05 -15.00 23.60
CA GLN A 474 1.35 -16.17 24.44
C GLN A 474 0.75 -17.48 23.89
N ALA A 475 -0.10 -17.41 22.86
CA ALA A 475 -0.73 -18.59 22.29
C ALA A 475 0.31 -19.52 21.61
N PRO A 476 0.14 -20.85 21.68
CA PRO A 476 1.00 -21.79 20.97
C PRO A 476 1.02 -21.47 19.47
N CYS A 477 2.22 -21.39 18.88
CA CYS A 477 2.38 -21.10 17.46
C CYS A 477 2.46 -22.39 16.62
N TYR A 478 2.09 -22.31 15.35
CA TYR A 478 2.22 -23.39 14.37
C TYR A 478 2.68 -22.84 13.01
N ILE A 479 3.08 -23.73 12.10
CA ILE A 479 3.39 -23.34 10.72
C ILE A 479 2.07 -23.14 9.97
N HIS A 480 1.74 -21.89 9.66
CA HIS A 480 0.57 -21.52 8.89
C HIS A 480 0.90 -21.49 7.40
N ASN A 481 0.02 -22.10 6.61
CA ASN A 481 0.05 -22.02 5.16
C ASN A 481 -1.24 -21.34 4.66
N PRO A 482 -1.18 -20.08 4.18
CA PRO A 482 -2.37 -19.36 3.74
C PRO A 482 -2.98 -19.93 2.45
N ASP A 483 -2.21 -20.72 1.70
CA ASP A 483 -2.64 -21.30 0.42
C ASP A 483 -3.32 -22.66 0.60
N MET A 484 -3.35 -23.19 1.83
CA MET A 484 -3.98 -24.46 2.15
C MET A 484 -5.50 -24.32 2.20
N ASN A 485 -6.20 -25.03 1.31
CA ASN A 485 -7.65 -25.11 1.25
C ASN A 485 -8.08 -26.44 0.63
N ALA A 486 -9.37 -26.76 0.66
CA ALA A 486 -9.88 -28.05 0.16
C ALA A 486 -9.66 -28.27 -1.35
N ASN A 487 -9.32 -27.23 -2.13
CA ASN A 487 -9.03 -27.35 -3.56
C ASN A 487 -7.53 -27.48 -3.86
N THR A 488 -6.65 -27.09 -2.93
CA THR A 488 -5.19 -27.18 -3.10
C THR A 488 -4.59 -28.44 -2.50
N ILE A 489 -5.39 -29.22 -1.76
CA ILE A 489 -4.99 -30.49 -1.17
C ILE A 489 -5.28 -31.66 -2.12
N TYR A 490 -4.30 -32.56 -2.21
CA TYR A 490 -4.34 -33.75 -3.05
C TYR A 490 -4.51 -34.99 -2.17
N PRO A 491 -5.70 -35.61 -2.13
CA PRO A 491 -5.89 -36.88 -1.45
C PRO A 491 -5.24 -38.02 -2.23
N LEU A 492 -4.63 -38.92 -1.47
CA LEU A 492 -3.92 -40.09 -1.95
C LEU A 492 -4.75 -41.37 -1.74
N ALA A 493 -4.38 -42.43 -2.47
CA ALA A 493 -5.06 -43.73 -2.41
C ALA A 493 -4.95 -44.42 -1.03
N ASP A 494 -3.87 -44.15 -0.29
CA ASP A 494 -3.63 -44.65 1.07
C ASP A 494 -4.46 -43.94 2.16
N GLY A 495 -5.24 -42.92 1.78
CA GLY A 495 -6.04 -42.12 2.70
C GLY A 495 -5.27 -40.94 3.32
N GLU A 496 -3.97 -40.82 3.06
CA GLU A 496 -3.22 -39.60 3.33
C GLU A 496 -3.62 -38.49 2.33
N ALA A 497 -3.09 -37.30 2.57
CA ALA A 497 -3.28 -36.19 1.66
C ALA A 497 -2.08 -35.26 1.74
N ILE A 498 -1.81 -34.54 0.65
CA ILE A 498 -0.63 -33.70 0.50
C ILE A 498 -1.04 -32.26 0.18
N GLN A 499 -0.30 -31.31 0.77
CA GLN A 499 -0.30 -29.90 0.42
C GLN A 499 1.00 -29.58 -0.35
N PRO A 500 0.95 -29.35 -1.67
CA PRO A 500 2.14 -29.23 -2.49
C PRO A 500 2.86 -27.89 -2.38
N ILE A 501 2.14 -26.80 -2.13
CA ILE A 501 2.74 -25.46 -2.14
C ILE A 501 2.89 -24.93 -0.73
N TRP A 502 4.13 -24.62 -0.32
CA TRP A 502 4.46 -24.02 0.97
C TRP A 502 5.12 -22.65 0.87
N SER A 503 5.24 -22.09 -0.32
CA SER A 503 5.97 -20.84 -0.60
C SER A 503 5.61 -19.59 0.25
N ARG A 504 4.37 -19.48 0.74
CA ARG A 504 3.87 -18.34 1.53
C ARG A 504 3.69 -18.64 3.02
N TRP A 505 4.37 -19.66 3.54
CA TRP A 505 4.26 -20.04 4.93
C TRP A 505 4.68 -18.92 5.90
N SER A 506 4.09 -18.94 7.09
CA SER A 506 4.46 -18.10 8.23
C SER A 506 4.28 -18.84 9.55
N ILE A 507 4.83 -18.30 10.64
CA ILE A 507 4.55 -18.78 12.00
C ILE A 507 3.43 -17.92 12.57
N GLU A 508 2.33 -18.55 12.95
CA GLU A 508 1.16 -17.85 13.47
C GLU A 508 0.61 -18.58 14.71
N PRO A 509 -0.11 -17.88 15.60
CA PRO A 509 -0.75 -18.50 16.75
C PRO A 509 -1.86 -19.46 16.30
N MET A 510 -2.00 -20.58 16.99
CA MET A 510 -3.06 -21.55 16.73
C MET A 510 -4.42 -20.87 16.78
N GLY A 511 -5.23 -21.06 15.74
CA GLY A 511 -6.51 -20.37 15.54
C GLY A 511 -6.51 -19.30 14.45
N THR A 512 -5.37 -18.93 13.86
CA THR A 512 -5.32 -17.96 12.75
C THR A 512 -6.17 -18.33 11.54
N THR A 513 -6.43 -19.63 11.31
CA THR A 513 -7.37 -20.07 10.28
C THR A 513 -8.08 -21.30 10.80
N LEU A 514 -9.36 -21.18 11.13
CA LEU A 514 -10.17 -22.34 11.49
C LEU A 514 -10.81 -22.96 10.23
N PRO A 515 -10.85 -24.29 10.12
CA PRO A 515 -11.61 -24.97 9.07
C PRO A 515 -13.09 -24.57 9.22
N THR A 516 -13.63 -23.91 8.20
CA THR A 516 -15.06 -23.59 8.18
C THR A 516 -15.81 -24.58 7.28
N PRO A 517 -16.97 -25.11 7.70
CA PRO A 517 -17.71 -24.86 8.94
C PRO A 517 -17.55 -25.99 9.96
N LEU A 518 -16.46 -26.02 10.76
CA LEU A 518 -16.43 -26.91 11.92
C LEU A 518 -17.28 -26.33 13.06
N SER A 519 -18.02 -27.22 13.73
CA SER A 519 -18.69 -26.96 15.00
C SER A 519 -17.67 -26.81 16.14
N VAL A 520 -18.09 -26.15 17.22
CA VAL A 520 -17.24 -25.97 18.41
C VAL A 520 -16.77 -27.30 18.98
N SER A 521 -17.62 -28.34 18.97
CA SER A 521 -17.27 -29.69 19.43
C SER A 521 -16.23 -30.38 18.55
N GLU A 522 -16.25 -30.14 17.23
CA GLU A 522 -15.22 -30.69 16.34
C GLU A 522 -13.87 -30.00 16.54
N ILE A 523 -13.87 -28.70 16.83
CA ILE A 523 -12.66 -27.95 17.18
C ILE A 523 -12.09 -28.45 18.51
N GLU A 524 -12.95 -28.69 19.51
CA GLU A 524 -12.56 -29.30 20.79
C GLU A 524 -11.90 -30.66 20.61
N ALA A 525 -12.55 -31.56 19.87
CA ALA A 525 -12.00 -32.89 19.58
C ALA A 525 -10.67 -32.81 18.83
N SER A 526 -10.55 -31.88 17.87
CA SER A 526 -9.28 -31.67 17.14
C SER A 526 -8.19 -31.14 18.06
N LEU A 527 -8.51 -30.22 18.97
CA LEU A 527 -7.55 -29.68 19.94
C LEU A 527 -7.06 -30.75 20.92
N GLU A 528 -7.93 -31.66 21.36
CA GLU A 528 -7.55 -32.80 22.20
C GLU A 528 -6.56 -33.72 21.47
N LEU A 529 -6.87 -34.11 20.22
CA LEU A 529 -5.97 -34.91 19.38
C LEU A 529 -4.62 -34.22 19.14
N VAL A 530 -4.62 -32.89 18.95
CA VAL A 530 -3.38 -32.14 18.78
C VAL A 530 -2.57 -32.13 20.07
N ARG A 531 -3.21 -31.96 21.23
CA ARG A 531 -2.55 -31.95 22.54
C ARG A 531 -1.89 -33.29 22.88
N GLU A 532 -2.50 -34.40 22.49
CA GLU A 532 -1.90 -35.74 22.62
C GLU A 532 -0.56 -35.84 21.86
N ASN A 533 -0.49 -35.24 20.67
CA ASN A 533 0.70 -35.27 19.81
C ASN A 533 1.69 -34.12 20.10
N ARG A 534 1.25 -33.07 20.81
CA ARG A 534 2.03 -31.87 21.09
C ARG A 534 1.88 -31.43 22.55
N PRO A 535 2.71 -31.99 23.46
CA PRO A 535 2.61 -31.71 24.90
C PRO A 535 3.05 -30.28 25.29
N SER A 536 3.61 -29.50 24.36
CA SER A 536 3.95 -28.10 24.57
C SER A 536 2.75 -27.16 24.62
N ILE A 537 1.55 -27.63 24.23
CA ILE A 537 0.31 -26.85 24.34
C ILE A 537 -0.14 -26.80 25.81
N PRO A 538 -0.30 -25.61 26.40
CA PRO A 538 -0.78 -25.46 27.76
C PRO A 538 -2.18 -26.04 27.98
N SER A 539 -2.45 -26.58 29.17
CA SER A 539 -3.75 -27.18 29.51
C SER A 539 -4.88 -26.15 29.67
N ASP A 540 -4.54 -24.90 29.97
CA ASP A 540 -5.42 -23.74 30.03
C ASP A 540 -5.74 -23.15 28.64
N PHE A 541 -5.01 -23.55 27.60
CA PHE A 541 -5.33 -23.20 26.22
C PHE A 541 -6.57 -23.97 25.74
N THR A 542 -7.71 -23.29 25.71
CA THR A 542 -9.04 -23.83 25.37
C THR A 542 -9.54 -23.37 24.01
N THR A 543 -10.64 -23.96 23.54
CA THR A 543 -11.34 -23.58 22.30
C THR A 543 -11.73 -22.10 22.24
N ASN A 544 -12.01 -21.47 23.38
CA ASN A 544 -12.30 -20.04 23.42
C ASN A 544 -11.09 -19.18 23.00
N HIS A 545 -9.86 -19.64 23.24
CA HIS A 545 -8.64 -18.99 22.76
C HIS A 545 -8.51 -19.12 21.24
N LEU A 546 -8.77 -20.32 20.68
CA LEU A 546 -8.78 -20.53 19.23
C LEU A 546 -9.78 -19.61 18.53
N LEU A 547 -11.01 -19.53 19.05
CA LEU A 547 -12.07 -18.67 18.51
C LEU A 547 -11.73 -17.18 18.65
N LEU A 548 -11.05 -16.78 19.72
CA LEU A 548 -10.54 -15.42 19.89
C LEU A 548 -9.51 -15.09 18.79
N ILE A 549 -8.54 -15.96 18.57
CA ILE A 549 -7.46 -15.77 17.58
C ILE A 549 -8.03 -15.74 16.15
N ASP A 550 -8.99 -16.62 15.83
CA ASP A 550 -9.71 -16.60 14.55
C ASP A 550 -10.46 -15.29 14.35
N SER A 551 -11.19 -14.83 15.39
CA SER A 551 -11.90 -13.55 15.35
C SER A 551 -10.96 -12.36 15.16
N MET A 552 -9.79 -12.37 15.81
CA MET A 552 -8.77 -11.34 15.65
C MET A 552 -8.16 -11.35 14.25
N THR A 553 -7.97 -12.53 13.64
CA THR A 553 -7.49 -12.66 12.26
C THR A 553 -8.51 -12.12 11.27
N ARG A 554 -9.77 -12.52 11.41
CA ARG A 554 -10.88 -11.99 10.58
C ARG A 554 -11.03 -10.48 10.76
N LEU A 555 -10.85 -9.97 11.98
CA LEU A 555 -10.89 -8.53 12.24
C LEU A 555 -9.80 -7.80 11.46
N MET A 556 -8.57 -8.32 11.48
CA MET A 556 -7.46 -7.80 10.68
C MET A 556 -7.82 -7.77 9.18
N GLN A 557 -8.35 -8.88 8.64
CA GLN A 557 -8.76 -8.96 7.23
C GLN A 557 -9.86 -7.94 6.88
N LEU A 558 -10.89 -7.80 7.72
CA LEU A 558 -11.98 -6.83 7.50
C LEU A 558 -11.49 -5.39 7.54
N LEU A 559 -10.59 -5.06 8.46
CA LEU A 559 -9.98 -3.73 8.56
C LEU A 559 -9.09 -3.45 7.34
N SER A 560 -8.31 -4.42 6.87
CA SER A 560 -7.49 -4.28 5.66
C SER A 560 -8.33 -4.07 4.41
N ALA A 561 -9.48 -4.76 4.32
CA ALA A 561 -10.45 -4.60 3.24
C ALA A 561 -11.36 -3.35 3.40
N ARG A 562 -11.09 -2.47 4.37
CA ARG A 562 -11.90 -1.27 4.69
C ARG A 562 -13.39 -1.56 4.98
N ARG A 563 -13.73 -2.79 5.36
CA ARG A 563 -15.10 -3.21 5.74
C ARG A 563 -15.39 -2.84 7.20
N TYR A 564 -15.35 -1.54 7.50
CA TYR A 564 -15.35 -1.03 8.87
C TYR A 564 -16.59 -1.40 9.68
N ARG A 565 -17.79 -1.40 9.07
CA ARG A 565 -19.03 -1.79 9.76
C ARG A 565 -18.96 -3.22 10.28
N ALA A 566 -18.60 -4.16 9.40
CA ALA A 566 -18.42 -5.56 9.76
C ALA A 566 -17.31 -5.76 10.81
N SER A 567 -16.28 -4.91 10.78
CA SER A 567 -15.21 -4.94 11.78
C SER A 567 -15.72 -4.56 13.18
N ILE A 568 -16.61 -3.57 13.31
CA ILE A 568 -17.22 -3.19 14.59
C ILE A 568 -18.10 -4.32 15.14
N ASP A 569 -18.91 -4.94 14.29
CA ASP A 569 -19.76 -6.07 14.69
C ASP A 569 -18.93 -7.28 15.13
N LEU A 570 -17.74 -7.47 14.55
CA LEU A 570 -16.80 -8.48 15.00
C LEU A 570 -16.09 -8.08 16.31
N MET A 571 -15.76 -6.80 16.52
CA MET A 571 -15.21 -6.31 17.79
C MET A 571 -16.17 -6.55 18.96
N LYS A 572 -17.49 -6.39 18.76
CA LYS A 572 -18.50 -6.73 19.77
C LYS A 572 -18.39 -8.21 20.19
N ARG A 573 -18.34 -9.11 19.21
CA ARG A 573 -18.17 -10.56 19.46
C ARG A 573 -16.85 -10.91 20.13
N VAL A 574 -15.76 -10.19 19.81
CA VAL A 574 -14.47 -10.37 20.48
C VAL A 574 -14.56 -10.00 21.96
N ILE A 575 -15.24 -8.90 22.31
CA ILE A 575 -15.43 -8.48 23.71
C ILE A 575 -16.27 -9.48 24.50
N GLU A 576 -17.24 -10.14 23.86
CA GLU A 576 -18.09 -11.17 24.46
C GLU A 576 -17.39 -12.52 24.63
N ASN A 577 -16.17 -12.70 24.10
CA ASN A 577 -15.44 -13.95 24.26
C ASN A 577 -15.10 -14.20 25.75
N PRO A 578 -15.32 -15.41 26.30
CA PRO A 578 -15.07 -15.72 27.71
C PRO A 578 -13.66 -15.39 28.20
N VAL A 579 -12.65 -15.56 27.35
CA VAL A 579 -11.25 -15.22 27.67
C VAL A 579 -11.11 -13.72 27.89
N VAL A 580 -11.74 -12.91 27.05
CA VAL A 580 -11.69 -11.44 27.14
C VAL A 580 -12.51 -10.93 28.33
N ILE A 581 -13.65 -11.57 28.63
CA ILE A 581 -14.45 -11.26 29.83
C ILE A 581 -13.61 -11.49 31.10
N ALA A 582 -12.86 -12.59 31.17
CA ALA A 582 -11.98 -12.88 32.30
C ALA A 582 -10.89 -11.82 32.50
N LEU A 583 -10.33 -11.29 31.40
CA LEU A 583 -9.36 -10.18 31.45
C LEU A 583 -9.96 -8.87 31.99
N SER A 584 -11.27 -8.65 31.79
CA SER A 584 -11.93 -7.43 32.23
C SER A 584 -12.24 -7.39 33.74
N ASN A 585 -12.27 -8.55 34.42
CA ASN A 585 -12.64 -8.69 35.83
C ASN A 585 -11.60 -9.49 36.64
N PRO A 586 -10.38 -8.94 36.88
CA PRO A 586 -9.29 -9.67 37.53
C PRO A 586 -9.58 -10.09 38.99
N GLU A 587 -10.52 -9.43 39.69
CA GLU A 587 -10.80 -9.70 41.10
C GLU A 587 -11.59 -11.00 41.36
N GLN A 588 -12.39 -11.49 40.39
CA GLN A 588 -13.19 -12.71 40.59
C GLN A 588 -12.39 -14.01 40.40
N THR A 589 -11.32 -14.00 39.61
CA THR A 589 -10.50 -15.19 39.32
C THR A 589 -9.66 -15.65 40.52
N SER A 590 -9.38 -14.73 41.46
CA SER A 590 -8.62 -15.03 42.69
C SER A 590 -9.42 -15.82 43.75
N LEU A 591 -10.76 -15.83 43.66
CA LEU A 591 -11.63 -16.46 44.65
C LEU A 591 -11.92 -17.95 44.35
N ASN A 592 -11.86 -18.38 43.09
CA ASN A 592 -12.10 -19.78 42.72
C ASN A 592 -10.89 -20.70 42.86
N GLY A 593 -9.67 -20.17 43.01
CA GLY A 593 -8.43 -20.95 43.14
C GLY A 593 -8.10 -21.49 44.55
N ARG A 594 -8.95 -21.26 45.56
CA ARG A 594 -8.69 -21.67 46.97
C ARG A 594 -9.56 -22.80 47.50
N SER A 595 -10.49 -23.36 46.72
CA SER A 595 -11.39 -24.43 47.17
C SER A 595 -10.93 -25.83 46.73
N SER A 596 -9.74 -26.25 47.17
CA SER A 596 -9.35 -27.66 47.16
C SER A 596 -8.12 -27.91 48.06
N ARG A 597 -8.34 -27.84 49.37
CA ARG A 597 -7.54 -28.62 50.34
C ARG A 597 -8.47 -29.59 51.07
N PRO A 598 -8.13 -30.89 51.16
CA PRO A 598 -8.99 -31.90 51.73
C PRO A 598 -8.98 -31.81 53.26
N VAL A 599 -10.16 -32.01 53.84
CA VAL A 599 -10.40 -32.20 55.28
C VAL A 599 -9.71 -33.50 55.71
N GLN A 600 -8.70 -33.40 56.58
CA GLN A 600 -8.19 -34.56 57.32
C GLN A 600 -9.21 -34.91 58.41
N ALA A 601 -9.75 -36.13 58.34
CA ALA A 601 -10.55 -36.71 59.39
C ALA A 601 -9.62 -37.26 60.49
N GLU A 602 -9.78 -36.75 61.70
CA GLU A 602 -9.29 -37.35 62.93
C GLU A 602 -10.04 -38.66 63.21
N THR A 603 -9.31 -39.76 63.35
CA THR A 603 -9.76 -40.92 64.12
C THR A 603 -8.77 -41.16 65.25
N SER A 604 -9.23 -40.83 66.44
CA SER A 604 -8.66 -41.18 67.72
C SER A 604 -9.01 -42.63 68.07
N THR A 605 -8.01 -43.43 68.44
CA THR A 605 -8.21 -44.59 69.32
C THR A 605 -7.02 -44.71 70.27
N SER A 606 -7.37 -44.52 71.55
CA SER A 606 -6.63 -44.85 72.77
C SER A 606 -6.44 -46.38 72.89
N SER A 607 -5.26 -46.83 73.36
CA SER A 607 -5.08 -47.61 74.61
C SER A 607 -3.79 -48.44 74.62
N ALA A 608 -3.17 -48.46 75.82
CA ALA A 608 -2.05 -49.26 76.32
C ALA A 608 -0.62 -48.77 76.01
#